data_AF-A0AAV2RHQ7-F1
#
_entry.id   AF-A0AAV2RHQ7-F1
#
_cell.length_a   1.000
_cell.length_b   1.000
_cell.length_c   1.000
_cell.angle_alpha   90.00
_cell.angle_beta   90.00
_cell.angle_gamma   90.00
#
_symmetry.space_group_name_H-M   'P 1'
#
loop_
_entity.id
_entity.type
_entity.pdbx_description
1 polymer ?
#
loop_
_entity_poly.entity_id
_entity_poly.type
_entity_poly.pdbx_seq_one_letter_code
_entity_poly.pdbx_strand_id
1 'polypeptide(L)'
;MNRKLVTSAADLKDGLVPPSYDRYRTQSSKKKKCPLKIFSGQKCGRALALWENVPISLLLLFEQEKAIRICGISDTETYIYFAHVHTGRNYKLGIYTGRGGDILDCIIKPALIIFLGNKLCSIILFTNRKERWRPPCVQKTSSCLVVPMATGMSLVLCLLTVRSQRPSSKFVIWSRIDQKSCFKSISTAGFKAIVVENLLEGDELRTDVPAIEKQISNLDPENIAAVMTTTSCFAPRGIDRLEEVATLCAKYDVPHIINNAYGVQDSKCMHHIQQAARVGRVDAFVQSTDKNFMVPVGGSVIAGFDAKFIELVGKTYPGRASGSPLLDLFITLLSMGTNGYKKLVKERKEMKTMLVEKMEELAKNYDLKVLSTKNNPISTAMTVPVVDGSSLTELGSMLFLRGVSGTRVIATDEEKTIAGHKFIGWGSHSSNYSHPYLTAAASIGMTSNDVDLFIQRLEKCLNKFVVKQHKNSNSTITSSLEVNDLLEAIQDKENVA
;
A
#
# COMPACT_ATOMS: atom_id res chain seq x y z
N MET A 1 -5.73 54.19 43.05
CA MET A 1 -5.18 53.18 43.99
C MET A 1 -5.21 51.82 43.33
N ASN A 2 -4.08 51.11 43.40
CA ASN A 2 -3.67 49.98 42.56
C ASN A 2 -4.51 48.71 42.74
N ARG A 3 -4.95 48.09 41.63
CA ARG A 3 -5.21 46.64 41.55
C ARG A 3 -4.10 46.00 40.70
N LYS A 4 -3.18 45.30 41.36
CA LYS A 4 -2.08 44.56 40.72
C LYS A 4 -2.62 43.34 39.97
N LEU A 5 -2.33 43.27 38.68
CA LEU A 5 -2.38 42.06 37.86
C LEU A 5 -1.36 41.05 38.36
N VAL A 6 -1.79 39.81 38.59
CA VAL A 6 -0.92 38.68 38.92
C VAL A 6 -0.27 38.18 37.62
N THR A 7 1.02 38.42 37.51
CA THR A 7 1.87 38.05 36.37
C THR A 7 2.85 36.95 36.78
N SER A 8 2.44 35.68 36.79
CA SER A 8 3.32 34.53 36.47
C SER A 8 2.58 33.19 36.59
N ALA A 9 2.97 32.22 35.77
CA ALA A 9 2.51 30.83 35.78
C ALA A 9 3.17 29.99 36.90
N ALA A 10 3.49 30.59 38.04
CA ALA A 10 4.15 29.92 39.16
C ALA A 10 3.18 29.32 40.19
N ASP A 11 1.91 29.76 40.19
CA ASP A 11 0.95 29.45 41.27
C ASP A 11 -0.05 28.31 40.95
N LEU A 12 0.16 27.57 39.84
CA LEU A 12 -0.56 26.33 39.55
C LEU A 12 0.39 25.15 39.72
N LYS A 13 0.80 24.90 40.96
CA LYS A 13 1.46 23.67 41.38
C LYS A 13 0.60 22.98 42.43
N ASP A 14 0.70 21.66 42.42
CA ASP A 14 0.14 20.73 43.41
C ASP A 14 -1.30 20.28 43.12
N GLY A 15 -1.44 19.24 42.29
CA GLY A 15 -2.67 18.43 42.32
C GLY A 15 -2.92 17.44 41.18
N LEU A 16 -2.43 17.70 39.96
CA LEU A 16 -2.91 16.96 38.76
C LEU A 16 -1.88 16.05 38.08
N VAL A 17 -0.71 15.87 38.68
CA VAL A 17 0.40 15.15 38.05
C VAL A 17 1.01 14.15 39.04
N PRO A 18 1.10 12.85 38.71
CA PRO A 18 1.71 11.85 39.59
C PRO A 18 3.15 12.24 39.97
N PRO A 19 3.61 12.04 41.22
CA PRO A 19 4.97 12.39 41.68
C PRO A 19 6.12 11.76 40.88
N SER A 20 5.84 10.72 40.08
CA SER A 20 6.78 10.12 39.12
C SER A 20 7.08 11.02 37.92
N TYR A 21 6.15 11.89 37.54
CA TYR A 21 6.24 12.77 36.38
C TYR A 21 7.03 14.06 36.68
N ASP A 22 6.95 14.59 37.92
CA ASP A 22 7.78 15.72 38.35
C ASP A 22 9.25 15.34 38.52
N ARG A 23 9.54 14.11 38.99
CA ARG A 23 10.91 13.57 38.96
C ARG A 23 11.46 13.49 37.53
N TYR A 24 10.61 13.12 36.56
CA TYR A 24 10.99 13.08 35.15
C TYR A 24 11.26 14.49 34.57
N ARG A 25 10.46 15.49 34.96
CA ARG A 25 10.61 16.88 34.52
C ARG A 25 11.90 17.52 35.04
N THR A 26 12.24 17.30 36.31
CA THR A 26 13.43 17.90 36.96
C THR A 26 14.73 17.20 36.59
N GLN A 27 14.71 15.89 36.28
CA GLN A 27 15.88 15.17 35.76
C GLN A 27 16.08 15.37 34.25
N SER A 28 15.01 15.57 33.47
CA SER A 28 15.10 15.73 32.01
C SER A 28 15.54 17.14 31.58
N SER A 29 15.30 18.18 32.39
CA SER A 29 15.64 19.56 32.05
C SER A 29 17.15 19.86 32.10
N LYS A 30 17.94 19.09 32.87
CA LYS A 30 19.38 19.33 33.04
C LYS A 30 20.29 18.49 32.12
N LYS A 31 19.78 17.45 31.41
CA LYS A 31 20.65 16.53 30.66
C LYS A 31 20.23 16.15 29.23
N LYS A 32 19.12 16.61 28.66
CA LYS A 32 18.79 16.32 27.26
C LYS A 32 18.81 17.57 26.41
N LYS A 33 19.80 17.64 25.49
CA LYS A 33 19.81 18.56 24.34
C LYS A 33 18.41 18.51 23.70
N CYS A 34 17.86 19.66 23.35
CA CYS A 34 16.58 19.77 22.63
C CYS A 34 16.52 18.70 21.53
N PRO A 35 15.47 17.85 21.45
CA PRO A 35 15.35 16.83 20.42
C PRO A 35 15.59 17.43 19.02
N LEU A 36 15.14 18.67 18.79
CA LEU A 36 15.37 19.48 17.58
C LEU A 36 16.86 19.68 17.20
N LYS A 37 17.78 19.79 18.17
CA LYS A 37 19.23 19.91 17.91
C LYS A 37 19.90 18.58 17.53
N ILE A 38 19.27 17.44 17.78
CA ILE A 38 19.74 16.12 17.32
C ILE A 38 19.43 15.95 15.82
N PHE A 39 18.40 16.65 15.33
CA PHE A 39 17.87 16.51 13.96
C PHE A 39 18.59 17.33 12.90
N SER A 40 19.17 18.48 13.24
CA SER A 40 19.82 19.35 12.25
C SER A 40 21.23 18.91 11.84
N GLY A 41 21.81 17.88 12.47
CA GLY A 41 23.24 17.56 12.30
C GLY A 41 23.66 16.10 12.25
N GLN A 42 22.75 15.10 12.24
CA GLN A 42 23.16 13.68 12.28
C GLN A 42 22.66 12.82 11.11
N LYS A 43 23.54 11.95 10.62
CA LYS A 43 23.26 10.91 9.62
C LYS A 43 22.14 9.97 10.12
N CYS A 44 21.13 9.74 9.29
CA CYS A 44 19.82 9.16 9.58
C CYS A 44 19.76 7.87 10.44
N GLY A 45 20.83 7.06 10.49
CA GLY A 45 20.84 5.80 11.23
C GLY A 45 20.88 5.94 12.76
N ARG A 46 21.59 6.94 13.31
CA ARG A 46 21.67 7.16 14.76
C ARG A 46 20.44 7.85 15.34
N ALA A 47 19.68 8.55 14.50
CA ALA A 47 18.44 9.21 14.90
C ALA A 47 17.38 8.19 15.32
N LEU A 48 17.22 7.06 14.61
CA LEU A 48 16.15 6.09 14.90
C LEU A 48 16.31 5.34 16.22
N ALA A 49 17.53 4.95 16.60
CA ALA A 49 17.78 4.31 17.90
C ALA A 49 17.43 5.25 19.08
N LEU A 50 17.47 6.57 18.86
CA LEU A 50 17.02 7.56 19.84
C LEU A 50 15.49 7.69 19.88
N TRP A 51 14.77 7.27 18.83
CA TRP A 51 13.31 7.42 18.70
C TRP A 51 12.52 6.29 19.32
N GLU A 52 13.06 5.06 19.35
CA GLU A 52 12.44 3.91 20.05
C GLU A 52 12.12 4.24 21.51
N ASN A 53 12.78 5.26 22.08
CA ASN A 53 12.65 5.67 23.48
C ASN A 53 11.95 7.03 23.68
N VAL A 54 11.42 7.68 22.63
CA VAL A 54 10.65 8.93 22.78
C VAL A 54 9.16 8.60 22.84
N PRO A 55 8.47 8.90 23.95
CA PRO A 55 7.02 8.69 24.02
C PRO A 55 6.30 9.51 22.97
N ILE A 56 5.47 8.86 22.14
CA ILE A 56 4.62 9.51 21.13
C ILE A 56 3.78 10.62 21.76
N SER A 57 3.28 10.39 22.98
CA SER A 57 2.54 11.37 23.76
C SER A 57 3.31 12.68 23.97
N LEU A 58 4.64 12.63 24.17
CA LEU A 58 5.46 13.81 24.36
C LEU A 58 5.59 14.64 23.06
N LEU A 59 5.70 13.97 21.92
CA LEU A 59 5.75 14.63 20.61
C LEU A 59 4.41 15.29 20.26
N LEU A 60 3.29 14.61 20.56
CA LEU A 60 1.95 15.16 20.39
C LEU A 60 1.71 16.36 21.33
N LEU A 61 2.11 16.27 22.59
CA LEU A 61 2.02 17.37 23.56
C LEU A 61 2.82 18.61 23.10
N PHE A 62 4.01 18.42 22.55
CA PHE A 62 4.83 19.53 22.05
C PHE A 62 4.14 20.29 20.90
N GLU A 63 3.45 19.59 19.99
CA GLU A 63 2.68 20.22 18.92
C GLU A 63 1.40 20.89 19.44
N GLN A 64 0.75 20.31 20.46
CA GLN A 64 -0.40 20.93 21.13
C GLN A 64 -0.03 22.25 21.83
N GLU A 65 1.11 22.33 22.53
CA GLU A 65 1.54 23.55 23.23
C GLU A 65 1.73 24.73 22.28
N LYS A 66 2.21 24.51 21.05
CA LYS A 66 2.29 25.56 20.02
C LYS A 66 0.91 26.06 19.61
N ALA A 67 -0.08 25.15 19.54
CA ALA A 67 -1.43 25.49 19.12
C ALA A 67 -2.19 26.34 20.15
N ILE A 68 -1.98 26.09 21.45
CA ILE A 68 -2.70 26.76 22.57
C ILE A 68 -2.37 28.25 22.67
N ARG A 69 -1.22 28.71 22.16
CA ARG A 69 -0.76 30.11 22.29
C ARG A 69 -1.22 31.03 21.16
N ILE A 70 -2.03 30.55 20.22
CA ILE A 70 -2.37 31.28 18.99
C ILE A 70 -3.80 31.79 19.06
N CYS A 71 -3.97 33.11 18.96
CA CYS A 71 -5.26 33.74 18.68
C CYS A 71 -5.53 33.61 17.17
N GLY A 72 -6.55 32.83 16.80
CA GLY A 72 -6.94 32.63 15.41
C GLY A 72 -7.89 33.73 14.93
N ILE A 73 -7.49 34.46 13.88
CA ILE A 73 -8.28 35.57 13.28
C ILE A 73 -8.31 35.42 11.75
N SER A 74 -8.06 34.21 11.24
CA SER A 74 -8.14 33.91 9.81
C SER A 74 -9.43 33.18 9.45
N ASP A 75 -9.88 33.38 8.22
CA ASP A 75 -10.98 32.64 7.58
C ASP A 75 -10.68 31.14 7.41
N THR A 76 -9.41 30.75 7.55
CA THR A 76 -8.94 29.36 7.46
C THR A 76 -8.49 28.77 8.79
N GLU A 77 -8.89 29.38 9.92
CA GLU A 77 -8.69 28.79 11.24
C GLU A 77 -9.41 27.46 11.38
N THR A 78 -8.71 26.48 11.96
CA THR A 78 -9.23 25.12 12.09
C THR A 78 -10.03 24.96 13.38
N TYR A 79 -11.22 25.55 13.41
CA TYR A 79 -12.19 25.33 14.48
C TYR A 79 -12.87 23.96 14.30
N ILE A 80 -12.91 23.16 15.37
CA ILE A 80 -13.53 21.82 15.37
C ILE A 80 -14.66 21.81 16.39
N TYR A 81 -15.89 21.59 15.92
CA TYR A 81 -17.10 21.65 16.75
C TYR A 81 -17.21 20.48 17.73
N PHE A 82 -17.07 19.24 17.25
CA PHE A 82 -17.29 18.06 18.08
C PHE A 82 -16.02 17.70 18.87
N ALA A 83 -16.15 17.71 20.20
CA ALA A 83 -15.01 17.51 21.11
C ALA A 83 -14.26 16.20 20.85
N HIS A 84 -14.94 15.09 20.60
CA HIS A 84 -14.26 13.80 20.35
C HIS A 84 -13.44 13.79 19.05
N VAL A 85 -13.90 14.50 18.01
CA VAL A 85 -13.12 14.67 16.77
C VAL A 85 -11.88 15.52 17.05
N HIS A 86 -12.00 16.55 17.87
CA HIS A 86 -10.86 17.40 18.22
C HIS A 86 -9.86 16.68 19.14
N THR A 87 -10.30 16.25 20.32
CA THR A 87 -9.43 15.78 21.41
C THR A 87 -9.10 14.29 21.30
N GLY A 88 -10.07 13.46 20.92
CA GLY A 88 -9.92 12.01 20.86
C GLY A 88 -9.21 11.56 19.59
N ARG A 89 -9.84 11.78 18.43
CA ARG A 89 -9.35 11.30 17.14
C ARG A 89 -8.09 12.01 16.67
N ASN A 90 -8.06 13.34 16.75
CA ASN A 90 -7.00 14.16 16.15
C ASN A 90 -5.99 14.69 17.18
N TYR A 91 -5.99 14.17 18.41
CA TYR A 91 -5.03 14.56 19.45
C TYR A 91 -4.94 16.07 19.68
N LYS A 92 -6.07 16.79 19.65
CA LYS A 92 -6.16 18.26 19.77
C LYS A 92 -5.43 19.04 18.65
N LEU A 93 -5.12 18.39 17.54
CA LEU A 93 -4.48 19.00 16.39
C LEU A 93 -5.50 19.24 15.28
N GLY A 94 -5.45 20.42 14.64
CA GLY A 94 -6.10 20.64 13.35
C GLY A 94 -5.19 20.10 12.25
N ILE A 95 -5.28 18.81 11.95
CA ILE A 95 -4.25 18.12 11.14
C ILE A 95 -4.55 18.25 9.65
N TYR A 96 -3.80 19.12 8.97
CA TYR A 96 -3.76 19.23 7.51
C TYR A 96 -2.31 19.47 7.05
N THR A 97 -2.04 19.17 5.77
CA THR A 97 -0.72 19.37 5.14
C THR A 97 -0.84 20.33 3.95
N GLY A 98 0.26 21.03 3.65
CA GLY A 98 0.38 21.92 2.49
C GLY A 98 -0.20 23.32 2.65
N ARG A 99 0.14 24.20 1.71
CA ARG A 99 -0.53 25.49 1.51
C ARG A 99 -1.39 25.44 0.26
N GLY A 100 -2.05 26.55 -0.07
CA GLY A 100 -2.96 26.63 -1.21
C GLY A 100 -2.37 26.20 -2.57
N GLY A 101 -1.04 26.27 -2.74
CA GLY A 101 -0.36 25.95 -4.01
C GLY A 101 0.73 24.88 -3.93
N ASP A 102 1.02 24.31 -2.76
CA ASP A 102 2.02 23.24 -2.63
C ASP A 102 1.71 22.37 -1.40
N ILE A 103 1.57 21.06 -1.61
CA ILE A 103 1.31 20.12 -0.52
C ILE A 103 2.54 19.91 0.40
N LEU A 104 3.74 20.24 -0.08
CA LEU A 104 5.01 20.17 0.64
C LEU A 104 5.26 21.39 1.52
N ASP A 105 4.56 22.50 1.27
CA ASP A 105 4.78 23.73 2.01
C ASP A 105 4.42 23.56 3.50
N CYS A 106 5.40 23.89 4.35
CA CYS A 106 5.25 23.80 5.79
C CYS A 106 4.19 24.79 6.32
N ILE A 107 3.23 24.25 7.07
CA ILE A 107 2.30 25.01 7.90
C ILE A 107 2.81 25.02 9.35
N ILE A 108 2.55 26.10 10.08
CA ILE A 108 2.91 26.27 11.50
C ILE A 108 2.27 25.20 12.41
N LYS A 109 1.26 24.45 11.94
CA LYS A 109 0.55 23.38 12.65
C LYS A 109 0.19 22.27 11.64
N PRO A 110 0.56 20.98 11.76
CA PRO A 110 1.58 20.32 12.57
C PRO A 110 2.83 19.95 11.73
N ALA A 111 3.64 20.96 11.34
CA ALA A 111 4.83 20.76 10.49
C ALA A 111 5.78 19.65 10.98
N LEU A 112 5.92 19.47 12.30
CA LEU A 112 6.83 18.46 12.84
C LEU A 112 6.35 17.04 12.51
N ILE A 113 5.06 16.74 12.67
CA ILE A 113 4.53 15.40 12.40
C ILE A 113 4.65 15.04 10.92
N ILE A 114 4.35 16.01 10.04
CA ILE A 114 4.47 15.84 8.59
C ILE A 114 5.93 15.61 8.19
N PHE A 115 6.84 16.47 8.68
CA PHE A 115 8.27 16.35 8.42
C PHE A 115 8.82 15.02 8.93
N LEU A 116 8.51 14.65 10.17
CA LEU A 116 8.98 13.42 10.78
C LEU A 116 8.36 12.18 10.14
N GLY A 117 7.08 12.21 9.74
CA GLY A 117 6.40 11.14 9.02
C GLY A 117 7.05 10.86 7.67
N ASN A 118 7.27 11.91 6.86
CA ASN A 118 8.02 11.81 5.60
C ASN A 118 9.46 11.29 5.84
N LYS A 119 10.12 11.74 6.92
CA LYS A 119 11.47 11.28 7.27
C LYS A 119 11.50 9.82 7.70
N LEU A 120 10.54 9.34 8.49
CA LEU A 120 10.44 7.94 8.90
C LEU A 120 10.17 7.03 7.69
N CYS A 121 9.24 7.44 6.82
CA CYS A 121 8.98 6.72 5.56
C CYS A 121 10.22 6.66 4.70
N SER A 122 10.91 7.79 4.53
CA SER A 122 12.21 7.85 3.86
C SER A 122 13.18 6.83 4.47
N ILE A 123 13.28 6.70 5.79
CA ILE A 123 14.25 5.78 6.37
C ILE A 123 13.88 4.31 6.14
N ILE A 124 12.60 3.94 6.16
CA ILE A 124 12.18 2.58 5.82
C ILE A 124 12.44 2.29 4.34
N LEU A 125 12.13 3.24 3.46
CA LEU A 125 12.39 3.11 2.03
C LEU A 125 13.89 3.15 1.68
N PHE A 126 14.72 3.87 2.44
CA PHE A 126 16.11 4.23 2.11
C PHE A 126 17.16 3.58 3.03
N THR A 127 16.80 2.60 3.87
CA THR A 127 17.71 2.13 4.92
C THR A 127 19.03 1.62 4.35
N ASN A 128 20.12 2.24 4.81
CA ASN A 128 21.46 2.19 4.21
C ASN A 128 22.28 0.94 4.61
N ARG A 129 23.19 0.52 3.71
CA ARG A 129 24.05 -0.69 3.67
C ARG A 129 24.90 -1.07 4.91
N LYS A 130 24.88 -0.35 6.03
CA LYS A 130 25.88 -0.57 7.11
C LYS A 130 25.50 -1.60 8.18
N GLU A 131 24.28 -2.14 8.16
CA GLU A 131 23.94 -3.32 8.97
C GLU A 131 24.00 -4.59 8.12
N ARG A 132 24.42 -5.70 8.72
CA ARG A 132 24.65 -7.01 8.09
C ARG A 132 23.38 -7.66 7.49
N TRP A 133 22.25 -6.94 7.44
CA TRP A 133 20.93 -7.41 7.01
C TRP A 133 20.17 -6.38 6.13
N ARG A 134 19.35 -6.88 5.19
CA ARG A 134 18.76 -6.15 4.06
C ARG A 134 17.23 -5.96 4.21
N PRO A 135 16.72 -4.85 4.79
CA PRO A 135 15.30 -4.53 4.65
C PRO A 135 14.92 -4.31 3.17
N PRO A 136 13.63 -4.47 2.78
CA PRO A 136 13.15 -4.05 1.46
C PRO A 136 13.36 -2.54 1.29
N CYS A 137 14.43 -2.15 0.60
CA CYS A 137 14.79 -0.75 0.44
C CYS A 137 15.25 -0.46 -0.98
N VAL A 138 14.98 0.76 -1.42
CA VAL A 138 15.50 1.33 -2.67
C VAL A 138 16.52 2.39 -2.27
N GLN A 139 17.78 1.96 -2.20
CA GLN A 139 18.93 2.69 -1.64
C GLN A 139 19.26 4.00 -2.38
N LYS A 140 19.00 4.09 -3.68
CA LYS A 140 19.26 5.29 -4.50
C LYS A 140 18.06 6.24 -4.59
N THR A 141 16.98 6.00 -3.86
CA THR A 141 15.83 6.92 -3.90
C THR A 141 16.28 8.29 -3.39
N SER A 142 15.95 9.33 -4.13
CA SER A 142 16.42 10.69 -3.84
C SER A 142 15.41 11.48 -3.02
N SER A 143 14.11 11.21 -3.20
CA SER A 143 13.04 11.87 -2.45
C SER A 143 11.79 10.98 -2.36
N CYS A 144 10.98 11.19 -1.32
CA CYS A 144 9.63 10.65 -1.23
C CYS A 144 8.66 11.62 -0.57
N LEU A 145 7.39 11.48 -0.91
CA LEU A 145 6.28 12.29 -0.44
C LEU A 145 5.13 11.38 -0.01
N VAL A 146 4.68 11.51 1.24
CA VAL A 146 3.42 10.91 1.69
C VAL A 146 2.27 11.82 1.28
N VAL A 147 1.32 11.29 0.49
CA VAL A 147 0.12 12.01 0.07
C VAL A 147 -1.13 11.35 0.65
N PRO A 148 -2.13 12.14 1.09
CA PRO A 148 -3.38 11.62 1.67
C PRO A 148 -4.38 11.25 0.58
N MET A 149 -3.92 10.41 -0.35
CA MET A 149 -4.71 9.84 -1.43
C MET A 149 -4.36 8.36 -1.57
N ALA A 150 -5.32 7.55 -1.99
CA ALA A 150 -5.06 6.16 -2.35
C ALA A 150 -4.12 6.07 -3.57
N THR A 151 -3.43 4.93 -3.72
CA THR A 151 -2.40 4.71 -4.77
C THR A 151 -2.87 5.12 -6.17
N GLY A 152 -4.11 4.82 -6.57
CA GLY A 152 -4.62 5.19 -7.89
C GLY A 152 -4.67 6.70 -8.11
N MET A 153 -5.10 7.49 -7.13
CA MET A 153 -5.11 8.95 -7.23
C MET A 153 -3.70 9.54 -7.18
N SER A 154 -2.77 8.85 -6.54
CA SER A 154 -1.36 9.25 -6.54
C SER A 154 -0.66 8.95 -7.86
N LEU A 155 -1.07 7.88 -8.55
CA LEU A 155 -0.70 7.65 -9.95
C LEU A 155 -1.25 8.75 -10.86
N VAL A 156 -2.50 9.21 -10.64
CA VAL A 156 -3.06 10.39 -11.34
C VAL A 156 -2.16 11.61 -11.13
N LEU A 157 -1.77 11.89 -9.89
CA LEU A 157 -0.92 13.04 -9.57
C LEU A 157 0.44 12.98 -10.31
N CYS A 158 1.07 11.81 -10.36
CA CYS A 158 2.30 11.60 -11.14
C CYS A 158 2.06 11.84 -12.65
N LEU A 159 0.96 11.32 -13.19
CA LEU A 159 0.61 11.46 -14.61
C LEU A 159 0.26 12.93 -14.98
N LEU A 160 -0.41 13.67 -14.10
CA LEU A 160 -0.67 15.10 -14.29
C LEU A 160 0.63 15.91 -14.26
N THR A 161 1.58 15.52 -13.42
CA THR A 161 2.92 16.11 -13.38
C THR A 161 3.67 15.87 -14.70
N VAL A 162 3.59 14.65 -15.23
CA VAL A 162 4.15 14.34 -16.55
C VAL A 162 3.47 15.15 -17.64
N ARG A 163 2.15 15.35 -17.60
CA ARG A 163 1.44 16.17 -18.59
C ARG A 163 1.96 17.60 -18.64
N SER A 164 2.24 18.22 -17.49
CA SER A 164 2.74 19.59 -17.47
C SER A 164 4.14 19.70 -18.09
N GLN A 165 4.93 18.63 -18.05
CA GLN A 165 6.24 18.53 -18.70
C GLN A 165 6.16 18.09 -20.17
N ARG A 166 5.15 17.30 -20.55
CA ARG A 166 4.93 16.73 -21.88
C ARG A 166 3.50 17.02 -22.37
N PRO A 167 3.17 18.26 -22.76
CA PRO A 167 1.80 18.65 -23.09
C PRO A 167 1.25 17.99 -24.36
N SER A 168 2.12 17.54 -25.27
CA SER A 168 1.75 16.80 -26.49
C SER A 168 1.33 15.36 -26.21
N SER A 169 1.69 14.81 -25.05
CA SER A 169 1.45 13.41 -24.72
C SER A 169 -0.04 13.08 -24.55
N LYS A 170 -0.45 11.92 -25.07
CA LYS A 170 -1.84 11.44 -25.13
C LYS A 170 -2.00 10.03 -24.59
N PHE A 171 -0.93 9.24 -24.60
CA PHE A 171 -0.99 7.80 -24.33
C PHE A 171 -0.21 7.41 -23.07
N VAL A 172 -0.70 6.40 -22.36
CA VAL A 172 0.08 5.67 -21.35
C VAL A 172 0.14 4.21 -21.80
N ILE A 173 1.34 3.71 -22.06
CA ILE A 173 1.56 2.29 -22.35
C ILE A 173 1.54 1.56 -21.01
N TRP A 174 0.75 0.52 -20.89
CA TRP A 174 0.51 -0.13 -19.61
C TRP A 174 0.54 -1.65 -19.73
N SER A 175 1.44 -2.26 -18.96
CA SER A 175 1.53 -3.72 -18.81
C SER A 175 0.31 -4.22 -18.05
N ARG A 176 -0.52 -5.06 -18.70
CA ARG A 176 -1.83 -5.43 -18.20
C ARG A 176 -1.78 -6.02 -16.79
N ILE A 177 -2.61 -5.47 -15.90
CA ILE A 177 -2.97 -6.06 -14.61
C ILE A 177 -4.44 -5.73 -14.31
N ASP A 178 -5.23 -6.74 -14.00
CA ASP A 178 -6.69 -6.59 -13.86
C ASP A 178 -7.08 -6.03 -12.48
N GLN A 179 -6.77 -4.75 -12.29
CA GLN A 179 -7.05 -3.95 -11.11
C GLN A 179 -7.62 -2.60 -11.56
N LYS A 180 -8.87 -2.32 -11.15
CA LYS A 180 -9.64 -1.18 -11.67
C LYS A 180 -9.00 0.18 -11.37
N SER A 181 -8.37 0.35 -10.20
CA SER A 181 -7.90 1.66 -9.72
C SER A 181 -6.69 2.17 -10.50
N CYS A 182 -5.67 1.35 -10.75
CA CYS A 182 -4.51 1.74 -11.56
C CYS A 182 -4.86 1.88 -13.04
N PHE A 183 -5.80 1.09 -13.56
CA PHE A 183 -6.28 1.32 -14.93
C PHE A 183 -7.05 2.64 -15.03
N LYS A 184 -7.99 2.89 -14.10
CA LYS A 184 -8.74 4.15 -14.04
C LYS A 184 -7.85 5.37 -13.81
N SER A 185 -6.70 5.24 -13.14
CA SER A 185 -5.82 6.40 -12.94
C SER A 185 -5.31 6.99 -14.25
N ILE A 186 -5.15 6.17 -15.30
CA ILE A 186 -4.78 6.65 -16.63
C ILE A 186 -5.88 7.54 -17.21
N SER A 187 -7.12 7.03 -17.24
CA SER A 187 -8.26 7.77 -17.78
C SER A 187 -8.63 8.98 -16.93
N THR A 188 -8.55 8.88 -15.60
CA THR A 188 -8.81 10.01 -14.69
C THR A 188 -7.77 11.10 -14.87
N ALA A 189 -6.52 10.74 -15.13
CA ALA A 189 -5.51 11.70 -15.51
C ALA A 189 -5.77 12.28 -16.90
N GLY A 190 -6.71 11.79 -17.72
CA GLY A 190 -7.05 12.30 -19.05
C GLY A 190 -6.23 11.71 -20.20
N PHE A 191 -5.53 10.59 -19.97
CA PHE A 191 -4.78 9.88 -21.01
C PHE A 191 -5.55 8.67 -21.55
N LYS A 192 -5.20 8.23 -22.76
CA LYS A 192 -5.67 6.97 -23.33
C LYS A 192 -4.70 5.84 -22.96
N ALA A 193 -5.22 4.79 -22.35
CA ALA A 193 -4.43 3.60 -22.03
C ALA A 193 -4.17 2.76 -23.28
N ILE A 194 -2.91 2.37 -23.49
CA ILE A 194 -2.48 1.38 -24.48
C ILE A 194 -2.13 0.13 -23.70
N VAL A 195 -3.07 -0.81 -23.65
CA VAL A 195 -2.95 -2.05 -22.89
C VAL A 195 -2.02 -3.00 -23.65
N VAL A 196 -0.96 -3.44 -23.00
CA VAL A 196 -0.05 -4.47 -23.50
C VAL A 196 -0.34 -5.77 -22.73
N GLU A 197 -0.72 -6.80 -23.46
CA GLU A 197 -0.96 -8.15 -22.91
C GLU A 197 0.34 -8.76 -22.35
N ASN A 198 0.19 -9.72 -21.43
CA ASN A 198 1.33 -10.41 -20.82
C ASN A 198 1.70 -11.67 -21.62
N LEU A 199 2.96 -12.10 -21.52
CA LEU A 199 3.44 -13.39 -22.02
C LEU A 199 3.21 -14.49 -20.99
N LEU A 200 2.73 -15.66 -21.43
CA LEU A 200 2.63 -16.86 -20.61
C LEU A 200 3.97 -17.62 -20.63
N GLU A 201 4.61 -17.73 -19.47
CA GLU A 201 5.88 -18.43 -19.25
C GLU A 201 5.70 -19.52 -18.20
N GLY A 202 5.43 -20.76 -18.64
CA GLY A 202 5.00 -21.84 -17.75
C GLY A 202 3.61 -21.54 -17.20
N ASP A 203 3.49 -21.40 -15.88
CA ASP A 203 2.24 -20.96 -15.24
C ASP A 203 2.16 -19.43 -15.07
N GLU A 204 3.25 -18.68 -15.27
CA GLU A 204 3.32 -17.25 -14.93
C GLU A 204 2.96 -16.34 -16.09
N LEU A 205 2.35 -15.18 -15.77
CA LEU A 205 2.22 -14.07 -16.71
C LEU A 205 3.32 -13.03 -16.47
N ARG A 206 4.08 -12.73 -17.51
CA ARG A 206 5.29 -11.88 -17.50
C ARG A 206 5.18 -10.75 -18.53
N THR A 207 5.99 -9.71 -18.36
CA THR A 207 5.95 -8.52 -19.23
C THR A 207 6.36 -8.86 -20.66
N ASP A 208 5.55 -8.45 -21.64
CA ASP A 208 5.92 -8.44 -23.06
C ASP A 208 6.73 -7.18 -23.39
N VAL A 209 8.03 -7.23 -23.09
CA VAL A 209 8.97 -6.13 -23.36
C VAL A 209 9.03 -5.77 -24.86
N PRO A 210 9.13 -6.75 -25.80
CA PRO A 210 9.04 -6.46 -27.23
C PRO A 210 7.74 -5.74 -27.65
N ALA A 211 6.58 -6.14 -27.11
CA ALA A 211 5.33 -5.45 -27.42
C ALA A 211 5.31 -4.02 -26.87
N ILE A 212 5.87 -3.76 -25.68
CA ILE A 212 6.05 -2.40 -25.16
C ILE A 212 6.92 -1.57 -26.13
N GLU A 213 8.08 -2.09 -26.55
CA GLU A 213 8.97 -1.37 -27.49
C GLU A 213 8.29 -1.11 -28.84
N LYS A 214 7.51 -2.07 -29.33
CA LYS A 214 6.70 -1.91 -30.54
C LYS A 214 5.66 -0.79 -30.39
N GLN A 215 4.96 -0.72 -29.25
CA GLN A 215 4.01 0.37 -28.99
C GLN A 215 4.70 1.73 -28.86
N ILE A 216 5.89 1.79 -28.25
CA ILE A 216 6.69 3.02 -28.19
C ILE A 216 7.00 3.52 -29.60
N SER A 217 7.45 2.61 -30.48
CA SER A 217 7.82 2.93 -31.86
C SER A 217 6.60 3.36 -32.69
N ASN A 218 5.46 2.69 -32.52
CA ASN A 218 4.24 2.96 -33.30
C ASN A 218 3.56 4.29 -32.97
N LEU A 219 3.66 4.76 -31.72
CA LEU A 219 2.92 5.93 -31.23
C LEU A 219 3.72 7.22 -31.25
N ASP A 220 5.02 7.15 -31.57
CA ASP A 220 6.03 8.19 -31.33
C ASP A 220 6.25 8.46 -29.82
N PRO A 221 7.49 8.36 -29.31
CA PRO A 221 7.85 8.70 -27.93
C PRO A 221 7.29 10.03 -27.40
N GLU A 222 7.15 11.06 -28.23
CA GLU A 222 6.63 12.37 -27.81
C GLU A 222 5.14 12.32 -27.41
N ASN A 223 4.35 11.45 -28.05
CA ASN A 223 2.92 11.28 -27.73
C ASN A 223 2.70 10.40 -26.49
N ILE A 224 3.75 9.81 -25.93
CA ILE A 224 3.67 8.91 -24.78
C ILE A 224 3.98 9.70 -23.51
N ALA A 225 3.03 9.69 -22.59
CA ALA A 225 3.18 10.31 -21.28
C ALA A 225 4.10 9.44 -20.43
N ALA A 226 3.79 8.15 -20.32
CA ALA A 226 4.62 7.21 -19.58
C ALA A 226 4.41 5.77 -20.05
N VAL A 227 5.40 4.93 -19.75
CA VAL A 227 5.19 3.49 -19.57
C VAL A 227 4.87 3.25 -18.10
N MET A 228 3.74 2.57 -17.83
CA MET A 228 3.33 2.23 -16.48
C MET A 228 3.44 0.72 -16.24
N THR A 229 4.33 0.34 -15.34
CA THR A 229 4.58 -1.05 -14.92
C THR A 229 4.05 -1.28 -13.51
N THR A 230 3.98 -2.54 -13.08
CA THR A 230 3.48 -2.98 -11.77
C THR A 230 4.37 -4.08 -11.19
N THR A 231 4.81 -3.89 -9.94
CA THR A 231 5.54 -4.90 -9.18
C THR A 231 4.59 -5.87 -8.48
N SER A 232 3.90 -5.37 -7.46
CA SER A 232 3.03 -6.14 -6.58
C SER A 232 1.69 -6.38 -7.27
N CYS A 233 1.40 -7.63 -7.61
CA CYS A 233 0.23 -8.06 -8.38
C CYS A 233 -0.33 -9.40 -7.87
N PHE A 234 -1.52 -9.77 -8.33
CA PHE A 234 -2.11 -11.07 -8.02
C PHE A 234 -1.47 -12.15 -8.91
N ALA A 235 -1.21 -13.32 -8.35
CA ALA A 235 -0.81 -14.48 -9.15
C ALA A 235 -1.95 -14.82 -10.14
N PRO A 236 -1.64 -15.32 -11.35
CA PRO A 236 -0.36 -15.85 -11.81
C PRO A 236 0.60 -14.80 -12.39
N ARG A 237 0.23 -13.52 -12.39
CA ARG A 237 1.14 -12.47 -12.87
C ARG A 237 2.33 -12.31 -11.92
N GLY A 238 3.50 -12.11 -12.49
CA GLY A 238 4.73 -11.79 -11.77
C GLY A 238 5.03 -10.29 -11.73
N ILE A 239 6.08 -9.94 -10.99
CA ILE A 239 6.67 -8.59 -11.04
C ILE A 239 7.06 -8.26 -12.49
N ASP A 240 6.67 -7.08 -12.99
CA ASP A 240 7.10 -6.67 -14.33
C ASP A 240 8.64 -6.71 -14.46
N ARG A 241 9.13 -6.90 -15.69
CA ARG A 241 10.55 -6.88 -16.02
C ARG A 241 11.11 -5.45 -16.00
N LEU A 242 11.17 -4.86 -14.80
CA LEU A 242 11.41 -3.44 -14.60
C LEU A 242 12.74 -2.97 -15.17
N GLU A 243 13.78 -3.80 -15.11
CA GLU A 243 15.12 -3.48 -15.60
C GLU A 243 15.14 -3.28 -17.13
N GLU A 244 14.49 -4.20 -17.84
CA GLU A 244 14.36 -4.15 -19.29
C GLU A 244 13.49 -2.97 -19.73
N VAL A 245 12.33 -2.78 -19.09
CA VAL A 245 11.44 -1.64 -19.38
C VAL A 245 12.11 -0.31 -19.04
N ALA A 246 12.82 -0.20 -17.92
CA ALA A 246 13.56 1.01 -17.59
C ALA A 246 14.66 1.33 -18.61
N THR A 247 15.33 0.31 -19.15
CA THR A 247 16.33 0.48 -20.21
C THR A 247 15.67 1.00 -21.49
N LEU A 248 14.50 0.47 -21.88
CA LEU A 248 13.71 0.99 -23.01
C LEU A 248 13.27 2.44 -22.77
N CYS A 249 12.72 2.75 -21.61
CA CYS A 249 12.29 4.10 -21.24
C CYS A 249 13.43 5.11 -21.28
N ALA A 250 14.65 4.70 -20.90
CA ALA A 250 15.85 5.52 -21.05
C ALA A 250 16.24 5.69 -22.53
N LYS A 251 16.23 4.61 -23.32
CA LYS A 251 16.58 4.61 -24.75
C LYS A 251 15.69 5.56 -25.56
N TYR A 252 14.39 5.58 -25.30
CA TYR A 252 13.41 6.37 -26.06
C TYR A 252 13.00 7.69 -25.39
N ASP A 253 13.64 8.07 -24.27
CA ASP A 253 13.26 9.25 -23.47
C ASP A 253 11.76 9.30 -23.10
N VAL A 254 11.21 8.16 -22.67
CA VAL A 254 9.82 8.05 -22.20
C VAL A 254 9.79 7.91 -20.69
N PRO A 255 8.98 8.69 -19.95
CA PRO A 255 8.84 8.54 -18.50
C PRO A 255 8.38 7.14 -18.09
N HIS A 256 8.86 6.67 -16.95
CA HIS A 256 8.53 5.36 -16.37
C HIS A 256 7.96 5.52 -14.97
N ILE A 257 6.70 5.13 -14.80
CA ILE A 257 5.99 5.16 -13.52
C ILE A 257 5.69 3.73 -13.06
N ILE A 258 6.11 3.37 -11.86
CA ILE A 258 5.94 2.02 -11.30
C ILE A 258 4.81 2.03 -10.26
N ASN A 259 3.76 1.26 -10.52
CA ASN A 259 2.75 0.92 -9.53
C ASN A 259 3.32 -0.14 -8.56
N ASN A 260 3.77 0.31 -7.38
CA ASN A 260 4.32 -0.53 -6.31
C ASN A 260 3.37 -0.60 -5.10
N ALA A 261 2.07 -0.70 -5.38
CA ALA A 261 0.98 -0.55 -4.41
C ALA A 261 1.24 -1.26 -3.07
N TYR A 262 1.66 -2.53 -3.09
CA TYR A 262 1.90 -3.32 -1.89
C TYR A 262 3.23 -4.07 -1.94
N GLY A 263 4.24 -3.48 -2.59
CA GLY A 263 5.56 -4.12 -2.73
C GLY A 263 6.61 -3.67 -1.72
N VAL A 264 6.35 -2.70 -0.83
CA VAL A 264 7.33 -2.30 0.22
C VAL A 264 7.55 -3.43 1.22
N GLN A 265 6.50 -4.21 1.51
CA GLN A 265 6.59 -5.39 2.35
C GLN A 265 7.41 -6.56 1.75
N ASP A 266 7.92 -6.42 0.52
CA ASP A 266 8.70 -7.46 -0.14
C ASP A 266 10.05 -6.97 -0.69
N SER A 267 11.12 -7.66 -0.30
CA SER A 267 12.48 -7.30 -0.70
C SER A 267 12.76 -7.52 -2.18
N LYS A 268 12.10 -8.45 -2.87
CA LYS A 268 12.31 -8.66 -4.32
C LYS A 268 11.68 -7.52 -5.12
N CYS A 269 10.45 -7.13 -4.79
CA CYS A 269 9.80 -5.96 -5.40
C CYS A 269 10.68 -4.71 -5.30
N MET A 270 11.17 -4.40 -4.10
CA MET A 270 12.04 -3.24 -3.86
C MET A 270 13.40 -3.39 -4.56
N HIS A 271 13.94 -4.61 -4.64
CA HIS A 271 15.19 -4.87 -5.36
C HIS A 271 15.05 -4.59 -6.86
N HIS A 272 13.99 -5.03 -7.52
CA HIS A 272 13.78 -4.77 -8.95
C HIS A 272 13.60 -3.28 -9.24
N ILE A 273 12.91 -2.52 -8.38
CA ILE A 273 12.84 -1.05 -8.51
C ILE A 273 14.24 -0.43 -8.42
N GLN A 274 15.06 -0.90 -7.48
CA GLN A 274 16.45 -0.44 -7.36
C GLN A 274 17.30 -0.81 -8.59
N GLN A 275 17.15 -2.02 -9.14
CA GLN A 275 17.90 -2.42 -10.33
C GLN A 275 17.46 -1.63 -11.56
N ALA A 276 16.16 -1.44 -11.75
CA ALA A 276 15.60 -0.65 -12.84
C ALA A 276 16.18 0.77 -12.88
N ALA A 277 16.20 1.46 -11.74
CA ALA A 277 16.80 2.79 -11.65
C ALA A 277 18.35 2.80 -11.73
N ARG A 278 19.00 1.64 -11.61
CA ARG A 278 20.45 1.52 -11.84
C ARG A 278 20.77 1.42 -13.32
N VAL A 279 19.95 0.69 -14.10
CA VAL A 279 20.24 0.35 -15.50
C VAL A 279 19.52 1.23 -16.51
N GLY A 280 18.45 1.92 -16.10
CA GLY A 280 17.67 2.76 -16.98
C GLY A 280 16.89 3.85 -16.24
N ARG A 281 15.73 4.22 -16.78
CA ARG A 281 14.91 5.33 -16.30
C ARG A 281 13.74 4.86 -15.43
N VAL A 282 13.59 5.51 -14.27
CA VAL A 282 12.42 5.41 -13.38
C VAL A 282 12.14 6.79 -12.80
N ASP A 283 11.01 7.39 -13.15
CA ASP A 283 10.65 8.75 -12.74
C ASP A 283 9.96 8.73 -11.37
N ALA A 284 9.03 7.79 -11.17
CA ALA A 284 8.38 7.57 -9.87
C ALA A 284 7.93 6.13 -9.64
N PHE A 285 7.79 5.77 -8.37
CA PHE A 285 7.12 4.56 -7.92
C PHE A 285 6.16 4.91 -6.76
N VAL A 286 4.97 4.30 -6.76
CA VAL A 286 3.86 4.69 -5.87
C VAL A 286 3.39 3.50 -5.03
N GLN A 287 3.24 3.69 -3.72
CA GLN A 287 2.94 2.63 -2.75
C GLN A 287 1.76 3.01 -1.83
N SER A 288 0.89 2.07 -1.50
CA SER A 288 -0.23 2.25 -0.55
C SER A 288 0.30 2.28 0.88
N THR A 289 -0.26 3.13 1.74
CA THR A 289 0.15 3.11 3.16
C THR A 289 -0.48 1.95 3.92
N ASP A 290 -1.76 1.71 3.71
CA ASP A 290 -2.54 0.65 4.37
C ASP A 290 -1.93 -0.74 4.13
N LYS A 291 -1.61 -1.05 2.88
CA LYS A 291 -1.12 -2.38 2.48
C LYS A 291 0.31 -2.69 2.92
N ASN A 292 1.10 -1.66 3.24
CA ASN A 292 2.52 -1.83 3.54
C ASN A 292 2.86 -1.53 5.01
N PHE A 293 2.00 -0.79 5.73
CA PHE A 293 2.28 -0.29 7.07
C PHE A 293 1.13 -0.49 8.06
N MET A 294 0.09 -1.25 7.70
CA MET A 294 -1.01 -1.61 8.62
C MET A 294 -1.73 -0.38 9.21
N VAL A 295 -2.04 0.59 8.36
CA VAL A 295 -2.81 1.80 8.70
C VAL A 295 -4.13 1.84 7.92
N PRO A 296 -5.09 2.71 8.27
CA PRO A 296 -6.32 2.86 7.49
C PRO A 296 -6.06 3.23 6.01
N VAL A 297 -7.00 2.82 5.15
CA VAL A 297 -6.99 3.18 3.73
C VAL A 297 -7.11 4.70 3.58
N GLY A 298 -6.35 5.26 2.64
CA GLY A 298 -6.46 6.68 2.27
C GLY A 298 -5.13 7.42 2.12
N GLY A 299 -4.00 6.77 2.39
CA GLY A 299 -2.67 7.31 2.15
C GLY A 299 -1.88 6.53 1.11
N SER A 300 -0.88 7.18 0.56
CA SER A 300 0.15 6.55 -0.26
C SER A 300 1.46 7.31 -0.17
N VAL A 301 2.53 6.66 -0.60
CA VAL A 301 3.85 7.25 -0.76
C VAL A 301 4.14 7.34 -2.26
N ILE A 302 4.64 8.49 -2.70
CA ILE A 302 5.22 8.68 -4.03
C ILE A 302 6.70 8.86 -3.81
N ALA A 303 7.53 8.06 -4.47
CA ALA A 303 8.97 8.09 -4.33
C ALA A 303 9.65 8.05 -5.69
N GLY A 304 10.87 8.58 -5.79
CA GLY A 304 11.59 8.64 -7.05
C GLY A 304 13.07 8.94 -6.92
N PHE A 305 13.76 8.85 -8.04
CA PHE A 305 15.22 9.00 -8.12
C PHE A 305 15.65 10.42 -8.52
N ASP A 306 14.72 11.22 -9.05
CA ASP A 306 14.90 12.66 -9.26
C ASP A 306 14.11 13.45 -8.21
N ALA A 307 14.82 14.16 -7.35
CA ALA A 307 14.20 15.00 -6.33
C ALA A 307 13.37 16.15 -6.92
N LYS A 308 13.78 16.70 -8.08
CA LYS A 308 13.06 17.80 -8.74
C LYS A 308 11.71 17.33 -9.26
N PHE A 309 11.67 16.15 -9.88
CA PHE A 309 10.42 15.54 -10.31
C PHE A 309 9.46 15.32 -9.12
N ILE A 310 9.94 14.74 -8.02
CA ILE A 310 9.11 14.49 -6.83
C ILE A 310 8.61 15.80 -6.18
N GLU A 311 9.43 16.86 -6.18
CA GLU A 311 8.99 18.19 -5.74
C GLU A 311 7.88 18.75 -6.65
N LEU A 312 8.03 18.60 -7.97
CA LEU A 312 7.01 19.02 -8.92
C LEU A 312 5.69 18.23 -8.76
N VAL A 313 5.76 16.95 -8.40
CA VAL A 313 4.56 16.16 -8.05
C VAL A 313 3.84 16.78 -6.84
N GLY A 314 4.59 17.22 -5.82
CA GLY A 314 4.02 17.91 -4.67
C GLY A 314 3.32 19.23 -5.05
N LYS A 315 3.96 20.04 -5.90
CA LYS A 315 3.40 21.30 -6.41
C LYS A 315 2.21 21.13 -7.34
N THR A 316 2.05 19.95 -7.93
CA THR A 316 0.91 19.64 -8.80
C THR A 316 -0.39 19.43 -7.99
N TYR A 317 -0.29 19.17 -6.69
CA TYR A 317 -1.47 19.00 -5.84
C TYR A 317 -2.13 20.36 -5.55
N PRO A 318 -3.41 20.58 -5.94
CA PRO A 318 -4.08 21.85 -5.71
C PRO A 318 -4.68 21.94 -4.29
N GLY A 319 -4.12 22.81 -3.45
CA GLY A 319 -4.68 23.14 -2.14
C GLY A 319 -4.14 22.33 -0.97
N ARG A 320 -4.78 22.50 0.19
CA ARG A 320 -4.46 21.77 1.42
C ARG A 320 -5.01 20.35 1.35
N ALA A 321 -4.40 19.44 2.11
CA ALA A 321 -4.83 18.05 2.16
C ALA A 321 -4.99 17.54 3.61
N SER A 322 -5.76 16.46 3.79
CA SER A 322 -5.96 15.86 5.11
C SER A 322 -4.64 15.35 5.68
N GLY A 323 -4.36 15.64 6.95
CA GLY A 323 -3.16 15.13 7.61
C GLY A 323 -3.36 13.78 8.30
N SER A 324 -4.58 13.21 8.31
CA SER A 324 -4.88 11.95 9.01
C SER A 324 -3.99 10.79 8.53
N PRO A 325 -3.83 10.53 7.21
CA PRO A 325 -3.01 9.40 6.76
C PRO A 325 -1.53 9.56 7.14
N LEU A 326 -1.04 10.79 7.23
CA LEU A 326 0.33 11.10 7.64
C LEU A 326 0.51 10.87 9.15
N LEU A 327 -0.48 11.26 9.96
CA LEU A 327 -0.47 11.02 11.40
C LEU A 327 -0.50 9.52 11.70
N ASP A 328 -1.42 8.77 11.08
CA ASP A 328 -1.56 7.33 11.28
C ASP A 328 -0.24 6.62 10.95
N LEU A 329 0.34 6.96 9.80
CA LEU A 329 1.63 6.41 9.38
C LEU A 329 2.76 6.80 10.34
N PHE A 330 2.82 8.06 10.76
CA PHE A 330 3.83 8.52 11.71
C PHE A 330 3.76 7.79 13.05
N ILE A 331 2.57 7.68 13.66
CA ILE A 331 2.36 6.98 14.93
C ILE A 331 2.75 5.52 14.77
N THR A 332 2.28 4.86 13.71
CA THR A 332 2.52 3.44 13.46
C THR A 332 4.00 3.14 13.23
N LEU A 333 4.69 3.90 12.37
CA LEU A 333 6.12 3.70 12.13
C LEU A 333 6.97 3.97 13.38
N LEU A 334 6.60 4.96 14.19
CA LEU A 334 7.29 5.25 15.44
C LEU A 334 7.07 4.14 16.47
N SER A 335 5.85 3.60 16.55
CA SER A 335 5.49 2.51 17.46
C SER A 335 6.14 1.18 17.07
N MET A 336 6.12 0.85 15.78
CA MET A 336 6.75 -0.38 15.27
C MET A 336 8.27 -0.31 15.35
N GLY A 337 8.86 0.87 15.14
CA GLY A 337 10.29 1.02 14.93
C GLY A 337 10.79 0.26 13.69
N THR A 338 12.08 0.35 13.42
CA THR A 338 12.66 -0.43 12.31
C THR A 338 12.68 -1.91 12.62
N ASN A 339 12.99 -2.30 13.86
CA ASN A 339 13.07 -3.70 14.24
C ASN A 339 11.72 -4.42 14.15
N GLY A 340 10.62 -3.78 14.58
CA GLY A 340 9.28 -4.33 14.42
C GLY A 340 8.90 -4.49 12.95
N TYR A 341 9.19 -3.49 12.12
CA TYR A 341 8.93 -3.61 10.68
C TYR A 341 9.74 -4.74 10.02
N LYS A 342 11.02 -4.87 10.38
CA LYS A 342 11.89 -5.96 9.89
C LYS A 342 11.34 -7.33 10.30
N LYS A 343 10.87 -7.46 11.54
CA LYS A 343 10.23 -8.68 12.06
C LYS A 343 9.00 -9.04 11.23
N LEU A 344 8.09 -8.10 11.01
CA LEU A 344 6.87 -8.32 10.22
C LEU A 344 7.16 -8.74 8.77
N VAL A 345 8.18 -8.15 8.12
CA VAL A 345 8.61 -8.56 6.77
C VAL A 345 9.18 -9.99 6.75
N LYS A 346 9.88 -10.39 7.82
CA LYS A 346 10.39 -11.77 7.96
C LYS A 346 9.24 -12.74 8.15
N GLU A 347 8.32 -12.47 9.07
CA GLU A 347 7.15 -13.30 9.35
C GLU A 347 6.28 -13.46 8.10
N ARG A 348 6.07 -12.38 7.32
CA ARG A 348 5.36 -12.46 6.03
C ARG A 348 5.96 -13.50 5.08
N LYS A 349 7.29 -13.59 5.01
CA LYS A 349 7.97 -14.57 4.15
C LYS A 349 7.75 -15.99 4.67
N GLU A 350 7.78 -16.19 5.98
CA GLU A 350 7.49 -17.47 6.62
C GLU A 350 6.03 -17.88 6.35
N MET A 351 5.08 -16.95 6.48
CA MET A 351 3.66 -17.19 6.14
C MET A 351 3.46 -17.51 4.67
N LYS A 352 4.24 -16.88 3.77
CA LYS A 352 4.20 -17.22 2.34
C LYS A 352 4.60 -18.67 2.10
N THR A 353 5.66 -19.14 2.75
CA THR A 353 6.12 -20.53 2.65
C THR A 353 5.05 -21.48 3.19
N MET A 354 4.58 -21.25 4.42
CA MET A 354 3.54 -22.08 5.05
C MET A 354 2.25 -22.14 4.23
N LEU A 355 1.80 -21.00 3.69
CA LEU A 355 0.60 -20.94 2.85
C LEU A 355 0.76 -21.78 1.60
N VAL A 356 1.90 -21.69 0.90
CA VAL A 356 2.14 -22.47 -0.31
C VAL A 356 2.20 -23.97 0.01
N GLU A 357 2.94 -24.37 1.05
CA GLU A 357 3.08 -25.78 1.46
C GLU A 357 1.72 -26.40 1.81
N LYS A 358 0.90 -25.72 2.63
CA LYS A 358 -0.43 -26.22 3.00
C LYS A 358 -1.41 -26.23 1.82
N MET A 359 -1.31 -25.26 0.91
CA MET A 359 -2.11 -25.26 -0.32
C MET A 359 -1.69 -26.41 -1.25
N GLU A 360 -0.41 -26.73 -1.35
CA GLU A 360 0.10 -27.85 -2.13
C GLU A 360 -0.35 -29.20 -1.55
N GLU A 361 -0.34 -29.34 -0.22
CA GLU A 361 -0.88 -30.52 0.46
C GLU A 361 -2.38 -30.68 0.19
N LEU A 362 -3.16 -29.61 0.35
CA LEU A 362 -4.59 -29.63 0.08
C LEU A 362 -4.90 -29.93 -1.39
N ALA A 363 -4.14 -29.34 -2.32
CA ALA A 363 -4.35 -29.50 -3.75
C ALA A 363 -4.23 -30.97 -4.19
N LYS A 364 -3.30 -31.73 -3.61
CA LYS A 364 -3.11 -33.17 -3.89
C LYS A 364 -4.35 -34.00 -3.60
N ASN A 365 -5.16 -33.63 -2.61
CA ASN A 365 -6.37 -34.36 -2.24
C ASN A 365 -7.49 -34.24 -3.29
N TYR A 366 -7.40 -33.29 -4.21
CA TYR A 366 -8.42 -32.99 -5.23
C TYR A 366 -7.90 -33.05 -6.66
N ASP A 367 -6.70 -33.61 -6.89
CA ASP A 367 -6.02 -33.57 -8.21
C ASP A 367 -5.87 -32.14 -8.78
N LEU A 368 -5.61 -31.19 -7.88
CA LEU A 368 -5.37 -29.79 -8.20
C LEU A 368 -3.88 -29.48 -8.07
N LYS A 369 -3.48 -28.32 -8.60
CA LYS A 369 -2.09 -27.86 -8.60
C LYS A 369 -2.01 -26.42 -8.09
N VAL A 370 -1.05 -26.15 -7.22
CA VAL A 370 -0.57 -24.79 -6.95
C VAL A 370 0.32 -24.35 -8.12
N LEU A 371 -0.01 -23.21 -8.72
CA LEU A 371 0.67 -22.67 -9.90
C LEU A 371 2.10 -22.25 -9.56
N SER A 372 3.05 -22.56 -10.44
CA SER A 372 4.47 -22.26 -10.22
C SER A 372 4.77 -20.79 -10.49
N THR A 373 4.54 -19.92 -9.51
CA THR A 373 4.69 -18.47 -9.65
C THR A 373 5.90 -17.90 -8.89
N LYS A 374 7.12 -18.28 -9.32
CA LYS A 374 8.41 -17.91 -8.71
C LYS A 374 8.68 -16.40 -8.62
N ASN A 375 8.15 -15.63 -9.57
CA ASN A 375 8.29 -14.16 -9.66
C ASN A 375 7.14 -13.41 -8.97
N ASN A 376 6.26 -14.11 -8.24
CA ASN A 376 5.28 -13.49 -7.34
C ASN A 376 5.57 -13.83 -5.87
N PRO A 377 6.25 -12.94 -5.12
CA PRO A 377 6.69 -13.22 -3.76
C PRO A 377 5.60 -13.06 -2.68
N ILE A 378 4.40 -12.61 -3.07
CA ILE A 378 3.30 -12.27 -2.15
C ILE A 378 2.08 -13.15 -2.44
N SER A 379 1.56 -13.10 -3.66
CA SER A 379 0.37 -13.87 -4.08
C SER A 379 0.76 -15.24 -4.62
N THR A 380 -0.08 -16.25 -4.38
CA THR A 380 -0.04 -17.59 -4.98
C THR A 380 -1.40 -17.88 -5.61
N ALA A 381 -1.44 -18.83 -6.52
CA ALA A 381 -2.66 -19.29 -7.15
C ALA A 381 -2.70 -20.82 -7.17
N MET A 382 -3.90 -21.39 -7.08
CA MET A 382 -4.15 -22.82 -7.15
C MET A 382 -5.29 -23.07 -8.11
N THR A 383 -5.15 -24.06 -9.00
CA THR A 383 -6.24 -24.45 -9.90
C THR A 383 -7.46 -24.83 -9.08
N VAL A 384 -8.64 -24.65 -9.68
CA VAL A 384 -9.91 -25.08 -9.06
C VAL A 384 -10.58 -26.11 -9.95
N PRO A 385 -11.42 -27.01 -9.39
CA PRO A 385 -12.13 -28.00 -10.18
C PRO A 385 -13.00 -27.32 -11.24
N VAL A 386 -12.87 -27.75 -12.49
CA VAL A 386 -13.78 -27.35 -13.58
C VAL A 386 -14.88 -28.39 -13.63
N VAL A 387 -16.11 -27.99 -13.32
CA VAL A 387 -17.25 -28.90 -13.31
C VAL A 387 -18.37 -28.33 -14.16
N ASP A 388 -18.82 -29.13 -15.13
CA ASP A 388 -19.86 -28.77 -16.08
C ASP A 388 -21.14 -28.28 -15.39
N GLY A 389 -21.65 -27.12 -15.81
CA GLY A 389 -22.90 -26.55 -15.31
C GLY A 389 -22.82 -25.78 -13.98
N SER A 390 -21.66 -25.71 -13.33
CA SER A 390 -21.46 -24.96 -12.08
C SER A 390 -20.76 -23.62 -12.32
N SER A 391 -21.24 -22.55 -11.66
CA SER A 391 -20.54 -21.28 -11.70
C SER A 391 -19.39 -21.29 -10.70
N LEU A 392 -18.16 -21.11 -11.17
CA LEU A 392 -16.98 -20.91 -10.30
C LEU A 392 -17.15 -19.76 -9.29
N THR A 393 -18.11 -18.85 -9.53
CA THR A 393 -18.52 -17.80 -8.59
C THR A 393 -19.13 -18.35 -7.29
N GLU A 394 -19.70 -19.56 -7.32
CA GLU A 394 -20.27 -20.24 -6.14
C GLU A 394 -19.17 -20.56 -5.13
N LEU A 395 -18.03 -21.12 -5.56
CA LEU A 395 -16.90 -21.43 -4.68
C LEU A 395 -16.38 -20.17 -3.98
N GLY A 396 -16.31 -19.04 -4.70
CA GLY A 396 -15.96 -17.74 -4.11
C GLY A 396 -16.96 -17.28 -3.05
N SER A 397 -18.26 -17.48 -3.30
CA SER A 397 -19.34 -17.13 -2.36
C SER A 397 -19.33 -18.02 -1.12
N MET A 398 -19.08 -19.33 -1.28
CA MET A 398 -18.96 -20.28 -0.18
C MET A 398 -17.83 -19.92 0.79
N LEU A 399 -16.67 -19.51 0.25
CA LEU A 399 -15.53 -19.04 1.03
C LEU A 399 -15.88 -17.76 1.80
N PHE A 400 -16.52 -16.80 1.14
CA PHE A 400 -16.92 -15.54 1.76
C PHE A 400 -17.90 -15.73 2.92
N LEU A 401 -18.93 -16.56 2.74
CA LEU A 401 -19.92 -16.87 3.79
C LEU A 401 -19.28 -17.56 5.01
N ARG A 402 -18.19 -18.30 4.80
CA ARG A 402 -17.40 -18.93 5.85
C ARG A 402 -16.33 -18.01 6.43
N GLY A 403 -16.40 -16.71 6.17
CA GLY A 403 -15.49 -15.72 6.75
C GLY A 403 -14.09 -15.73 6.16
N VAL A 404 -13.91 -16.25 4.93
CA VAL A 404 -12.66 -16.07 4.18
C VAL A 404 -12.76 -14.81 3.34
N SER A 405 -11.88 -13.84 3.59
CA SER A 405 -11.76 -12.63 2.79
C SER A 405 -10.46 -12.59 2.00
N GLY A 406 -10.39 -11.76 0.96
CA GLY A 406 -9.17 -11.54 0.17
C GLY A 406 -8.83 -12.60 -0.88
N THR A 407 -9.49 -13.77 -0.85
CA THR A 407 -9.40 -14.78 -1.91
C THR A 407 -10.26 -14.39 -3.11
N ARG A 408 -9.79 -14.68 -4.32
CA ARG A 408 -10.53 -14.47 -5.57
C ARG A 408 -10.58 -15.79 -6.33
N VAL A 409 -11.74 -16.16 -6.85
CA VAL A 409 -11.90 -17.29 -7.79
C VAL A 409 -12.06 -16.70 -9.19
N ILE A 410 -11.23 -17.13 -10.13
CA ILE A 410 -11.09 -16.57 -11.48
C ILE A 410 -11.49 -17.64 -12.50
N ALA A 411 -12.51 -17.34 -13.31
CA ALA A 411 -13.04 -18.25 -14.34
C ALA A 411 -12.31 -18.19 -15.68
N THR A 412 -11.51 -17.14 -15.94
CA THR A 412 -10.71 -16.88 -17.15
C THR A 412 -11.47 -16.49 -18.43
N ASP A 413 -12.80 -16.50 -18.41
CA ASP A 413 -13.68 -16.11 -19.52
C ASP A 413 -14.46 -14.81 -19.28
N GLU A 414 -14.37 -14.22 -18.08
CA GLU A 414 -15.13 -13.00 -17.71
C GLU A 414 -14.82 -11.84 -18.67
N GLU A 415 -15.84 -11.32 -19.35
CA GLU A 415 -15.73 -10.06 -20.08
C GLU A 415 -16.06 -8.88 -19.17
N LYS A 416 -15.25 -7.82 -19.23
CA LYS A 416 -15.48 -6.62 -18.41
C LYS A 416 -15.10 -5.34 -19.12
N THR A 417 -16.01 -4.37 -19.11
CA THR A 417 -15.74 -3.03 -19.65
C THR A 417 -15.43 -2.05 -18.53
N ILE A 418 -14.26 -1.40 -18.60
CA ILE A 418 -13.82 -0.38 -17.63
C ILE A 418 -13.29 0.82 -18.42
N ALA A 419 -13.76 2.02 -18.09
CA ALA A 419 -13.33 3.27 -18.74
C ALA A 419 -13.34 3.18 -20.28
N GLY A 420 -14.36 2.52 -20.86
CA GLY A 420 -14.52 2.33 -22.31
C GLY A 420 -13.64 1.25 -22.94
N HIS A 421 -12.76 0.58 -22.20
CA HIS A 421 -11.97 -0.55 -22.69
C HIS A 421 -12.62 -1.88 -22.29
N LYS A 422 -12.81 -2.78 -23.26
CA LYS A 422 -13.34 -4.14 -23.04
C LYS A 422 -12.17 -5.10 -22.80
N PHE A 423 -12.13 -5.69 -21.61
CA PHE A 423 -11.19 -6.75 -21.26
C PHE A 423 -11.87 -8.12 -21.43
N ILE A 424 -11.13 -9.06 -22.02
CA ILE A 424 -11.49 -10.48 -22.10
C ILE A 424 -10.69 -11.22 -21.02
N GLY A 425 -11.32 -12.17 -20.33
CA GLY A 425 -10.68 -12.93 -19.25
C GLY A 425 -10.29 -12.07 -18.05
N TRP A 426 -11.14 -11.10 -17.69
CA TRP A 426 -10.89 -10.18 -16.58
C TRP A 426 -10.64 -10.92 -15.26
N GLY A 427 -9.63 -10.45 -14.53
CA GLY A 427 -9.14 -11.07 -13.31
C GLY A 427 -7.99 -12.03 -13.57
N SER A 428 -7.85 -12.57 -14.79
CA SER A 428 -6.76 -13.47 -15.16
C SER A 428 -5.48 -12.78 -15.60
N HIS A 429 -5.53 -11.47 -15.87
CA HIS A 429 -4.43 -10.68 -16.42
C HIS A 429 -4.00 -11.09 -17.84
N SER A 430 -4.81 -11.92 -18.50
CA SER A 430 -4.64 -12.36 -19.87
C SER A 430 -6.01 -12.52 -20.52
N SER A 431 -6.05 -12.49 -21.85
CA SER A 431 -7.26 -12.80 -22.61
C SER A 431 -7.49 -14.30 -22.80
N ASN A 432 -6.49 -15.13 -22.50
CA ASN A 432 -6.49 -16.56 -22.81
C ASN A 432 -5.73 -17.41 -21.77
N TYR A 433 -5.87 -17.10 -20.47
CA TYR A 433 -5.28 -17.96 -19.43
C TYR A 433 -6.00 -19.31 -19.38
N SER A 434 -5.25 -20.41 -19.31
CA SER A 434 -5.76 -21.75 -19.65
C SER A 434 -6.58 -22.44 -18.57
N HIS A 435 -6.45 -22.05 -17.30
CA HIS A 435 -7.10 -22.73 -16.19
C HIS A 435 -7.77 -21.73 -15.27
N PRO A 436 -8.98 -22.02 -14.77
CA PRO A 436 -9.51 -21.29 -13.63
C PRO A 436 -8.71 -21.60 -12.37
N TYR A 437 -8.63 -20.62 -11.50
CA TYR A 437 -7.84 -20.72 -10.28
C TYR A 437 -8.43 -19.85 -9.18
N LEU A 438 -8.01 -20.13 -7.94
CA LEU A 438 -8.18 -19.21 -6.83
C LEU A 438 -6.85 -18.59 -6.43
N THR A 439 -6.88 -17.36 -5.93
CA THR A 439 -5.69 -16.65 -5.42
C THR A 439 -5.70 -16.55 -3.91
N ALA A 440 -4.56 -16.79 -3.28
CA ALA A 440 -4.29 -16.44 -1.89
C ALA A 440 -3.03 -15.58 -1.79
N ALA A 441 -2.83 -14.85 -0.70
CA ALA A 441 -1.65 -13.99 -0.55
C ALA A 441 -1.20 -13.87 0.91
N ALA A 442 0.10 -13.96 1.12
CA ALA A 442 0.72 -13.72 2.43
C ALA A 442 1.19 -12.25 2.51
N SER A 443 0.31 -11.40 3.02
CA SER A 443 0.57 -9.97 3.25
C SER A 443 1.12 -9.72 4.65
N ILE A 444 1.76 -8.56 4.85
CA ILE A 444 2.36 -8.15 6.12
C ILE A 444 1.28 -8.10 7.21
N GLY A 445 1.58 -8.69 8.37
CA GLY A 445 0.62 -8.83 9.47
C GLY A 445 -0.23 -10.10 9.44
N MET A 446 -0.15 -10.94 8.40
CA MET A 446 -0.76 -12.27 8.39
C MET A 446 -0.12 -13.17 9.45
N THR A 447 -0.94 -13.99 10.10
CA THR A 447 -0.52 -14.95 11.14
C THR A 447 -0.67 -16.40 10.67
N SER A 448 -0.06 -17.34 11.38
CA SER A 448 -0.21 -18.77 11.08
C SER A 448 -1.66 -19.24 11.24
N ASN A 449 -2.38 -18.69 12.22
CA ASN A 449 -3.80 -18.98 12.44
C ASN A 449 -4.66 -18.57 11.23
N ASP A 450 -4.32 -17.45 10.57
CA ASP A 450 -5.02 -17.05 9.34
C ASP A 450 -4.81 -18.08 8.21
N VAL A 451 -3.60 -18.63 8.09
CA VAL A 451 -3.28 -19.68 7.11
C VAL A 451 -4.05 -20.96 7.44
N ASP A 452 -4.00 -21.42 8.69
CA ASP A 452 -4.67 -22.66 9.12
C ASP A 452 -6.18 -22.57 8.93
N LEU A 453 -6.80 -21.47 9.35
CA LEU A 453 -8.23 -21.25 9.21
C LEU A 453 -8.65 -21.14 7.74
N PHE A 454 -7.84 -20.51 6.90
CA PHE A 454 -8.06 -20.48 5.45
C PHE A 454 -8.06 -21.88 4.85
N ILE A 455 -7.04 -22.69 5.16
CA ILE A 455 -6.90 -24.05 4.61
C ILE A 455 -8.06 -24.93 5.06
N GLN A 456 -8.42 -24.91 6.34
CA GLN A 456 -9.55 -25.67 6.87
C GLN A 456 -10.88 -25.29 6.18
N ARG A 457 -11.13 -23.99 5.99
CA ARG A 457 -12.35 -23.51 5.34
C ARG A 457 -12.35 -23.81 3.84
N LEU A 458 -11.20 -23.73 3.19
CA LEU A 458 -11.04 -24.06 1.78
C LEU A 458 -11.30 -25.55 1.54
N GLU A 459 -10.75 -26.44 2.37
CA GLU A 459 -11.02 -27.87 2.32
C GLU A 459 -12.51 -28.19 2.47
N LYS A 460 -13.18 -27.61 3.49
CA LYS A 460 -14.64 -27.74 3.64
C LYS A 460 -15.39 -27.27 2.39
N CYS A 461 -14.98 -26.16 1.78
CA CYS A 461 -15.60 -25.63 0.57
C CYS A 461 -15.38 -26.54 -0.64
N LEU A 462 -14.15 -27.02 -0.86
CA LEU A 462 -13.82 -27.93 -1.97
C LEU A 462 -14.56 -29.26 -1.83
N ASN A 463 -14.60 -29.84 -0.62
CA ASN A 463 -15.39 -31.05 -0.34
C ASN A 463 -16.87 -30.86 -0.71
N LYS A 464 -17.51 -29.80 -0.19
CA LYS A 464 -18.91 -29.53 -0.52
C LYS A 464 -19.09 -29.25 -2.02
N PHE A 465 -18.18 -28.51 -2.65
CA PHE A 465 -18.24 -28.15 -4.07
C PHE A 465 -18.12 -29.39 -4.96
N VAL A 466 -17.21 -30.32 -4.67
CA VAL A 466 -17.06 -31.57 -5.45
C VAL A 466 -18.22 -32.55 -5.17
N VAL A 467 -18.60 -32.76 -3.91
CA VAL A 467 -19.67 -33.71 -3.52
C VAL A 467 -21.05 -33.28 -4.03
N LYS A 468 -21.39 -31.99 -3.94
CA LYS A 468 -22.67 -31.47 -4.44
C LYS A 468 -22.83 -31.76 -5.93
N GLN A 469 -21.74 -31.79 -6.68
CA GLN A 469 -21.77 -32.04 -8.12
C GLN A 469 -21.88 -33.52 -8.47
N HIS A 470 -21.28 -34.44 -7.69
CA HIS A 470 -21.55 -35.88 -7.81
C HIS A 470 -23.03 -36.24 -7.52
N LYS A 471 -23.72 -35.44 -6.71
CA LYS A 471 -25.16 -35.58 -6.46
C LYS A 471 -26.00 -34.94 -7.57
N ASN A 472 -25.67 -33.74 -8.04
CA ASN A 472 -26.41 -33.07 -9.12
C ASN A 472 -26.28 -33.77 -10.49
N SER A 473 -25.18 -34.47 -10.75
CA SER A 473 -25.03 -35.34 -11.93
C SER A 473 -25.89 -36.62 -11.86
N ASN A 474 -26.39 -36.99 -10.67
CA ASN A 474 -27.17 -38.21 -10.43
C ASN A 474 -28.61 -37.97 -9.95
N SER A 475 -29.04 -36.73 -9.68
CA SER A 475 -30.39 -36.46 -9.18
C SER A 475 -30.89 -35.07 -9.55
N THR A 476 -32.02 -35.04 -10.26
CA THR A 476 -32.90 -33.88 -10.39
C THR A 476 -33.62 -33.62 -9.06
N ILE A 477 -33.58 -32.36 -8.57
CA ILE A 477 -34.44 -31.72 -7.53
C ILE A 477 -34.09 -31.98 -6.05
N THR A 478 -33.69 -30.93 -5.31
CA THR A 478 -34.48 -30.32 -4.19
C THR A 478 -33.76 -29.13 -3.52
N SER A 479 -34.55 -28.08 -3.23
CA SER A 479 -34.15 -26.75 -2.79
C SER A 479 -34.27 -26.55 -1.26
N SER A 480 -33.41 -27.21 -0.47
CA SER A 480 -33.40 -27.08 1.00
C SER A 480 -32.04 -26.71 1.61
N LEU A 481 -31.02 -26.43 0.79
CA LEU A 481 -29.63 -26.24 1.23
C LEU A 481 -29.30 -24.84 1.78
N GLU A 482 -30.04 -23.80 1.40
CA GLU A 482 -29.64 -22.40 1.71
C GLU A 482 -29.84 -21.99 3.18
N VAL A 483 -30.76 -22.63 3.92
CA VAL A 483 -31.07 -22.26 5.31
C VAL A 483 -30.05 -22.84 6.30
N ASN A 484 -29.54 -24.04 6.03
CA ASN A 484 -28.57 -24.70 6.91
C ASN A 484 -27.17 -24.08 6.82
N ASP A 485 -26.78 -23.56 5.65
CA ASP A 485 -25.48 -22.89 5.48
C ASP A 485 -25.38 -21.56 6.27
N LEU A 486 -26.51 -20.87 6.46
CA LEU A 486 -26.59 -19.67 7.31
C LEU A 486 -26.47 -20.01 8.80
N LEU A 487 -27.06 -21.12 9.24
CA LEU A 487 -27.01 -21.57 10.63
C LEU A 487 -25.60 -22.09 11.02
N GLU A 488 -24.95 -22.88 10.15
CA GLU A 488 -23.55 -23.29 10.37
C GLU A 488 -22.59 -22.10 10.44
N ALA A 489 -22.77 -21.08 9.58
CA ALA A 489 -21.92 -19.89 9.57
C ALA A 489 -22.09 -19.01 10.81
N ILE A 490 -23.25 -19.06 11.48
CA ILE A 490 -23.50 -18.38 12.75
C ILE A 490 -22.85 -19.14 13.91
N GLN A 491 -22.96 -20.48 13.93
CA GLN A 491 -22.31 -21.31 14.96
C GLN A 491 -20.78 -21.30 14.89
N ASP A 492 -20.18 -21.23 13.70
CA ASP A 492 -18.73 -21.09 13.55
C ASP A 492 -18.22 -19.69 13.97
N LYS A 493 -19.09 -18.67 14.06
CA LYS A 493 -18.72 -17.35 14.62
C LYS A 493 -18.82 -17.30 16.14
N GLU A 494 -19.76 -18.01 16.75
CA GLU A 494 -19.93 -18.04 18.20
C GLU A 494 -18.86 -18.87 18.91
N ASN A 495 -18.26 -19.86 18.25
CA ASN A 495 -17.17 -20.67 18.83
C ASN A 495 -15.78 -20.01 18.75
N VAL A 496 -15.66 -18.80 18.17
CA VAL A 496 -14.38 -18.08 17.97
C VAL A 496 -14.36 -16.71 18.70
N ALA A 497 -15.47 -16.33 19.34
CA ALA A 497 -15.54 -15.21 20.29
C ALA A 497 -15.31 -15.73 21.70
#